data_AF-A0A5K0WWW6-F1
#
_entry.id   AF-A0A5K0WWW6-F1
#
_cell.length_a   1.000
_cell.length_b   1.000
_cell.length_c   1.000
_cell.angle_alpha   90.00
_cell.angle_beta   90.00
_cell.angle_gamma   90.00
#
_symmetry.space_group_name_H-M   'P 1'
#
loop_
_entity.id
_entity.type
_entity.pdbx_description
1 polymer ?
#
loop_
_entity_poly.entity_id
_entity_poly.type
_entity_poly.pdbx_seq_one_letter_code
_entity_poly.pdbx_strand_id
1 'polypeptide(L)'
;FRQRNHCPNGGLPRTTEYLSPRDANGHGTHTASTAAGSFVRHANFSGLGLGLARGGAPRSHLAIYKACWDPGTCDAADMLAAFDTAIRDGVDIISASVGINEPPQPRYLENVLSIGAFHAVARGITVVCSGGNAGPFPQKVTNGAPWVITVAASTIDRAFPTAVTLGNNRTLI
;
A
#
# COMPACT_ATOMS: atom_id res chain seq x y z
N PHE A 1 -13.06 0.30 15.44
CA PHE A 1 -13.04 -1.04 14.79
C PHE A 1 -14.45 -1.62 14.61
N ARG A 2 -15.19 -1.13 13.61
CA ARG A 2 -16.42 -1.76 13.09
C ARG A 2 -16.31 -1.77 11.57
N GLN A 3 -15.61 -2.75 11.01
CA GLN A 3 -15.77 -3.07 9.59
C GLN A 3 -16.98 -4.00 9.49
N ARG A 4 -17.96 -3.63 8.66
CA ARG A 4 -19.04 -4.53 8.27
C ARG A 4 -18.42 -5.53 7.30
N ASN A 5 -18.35 -6.80 7.70
CA ASN A 5 -17.89 -7.88 6.83
C ASN A 5 -18.93 -8.05 5.71
N HIS A 6 -18.67 -7.49 4.53
CA HIS A 6 -19.38 -7.91 3.32
C HIS A 6 -18.70 -9.17 2.80
N CYS A 7 -19.42 -10.28 2.79
CA CYS A 7 -18.94 -11.59 2.39
C CYS A 7 -19.41 -11.83 0.95
N PRO A 8 -18.53 -11.99 -0.05
CA PRO A 8 -18.94 -12.55 -1.33
C PRO A 8 -19.26 -14.04 -1.08
N ASN A 9 -20.50 -14.42 -1.38
CA ASN A 9 -21.10 -15.75 -1.28
C ASN A 9 -20.16 -16.98 -1.25
N GLY A 10 -20.39 -17.85 -0.25
CA GLY A 10 -20.12 -19.28 -0.35
C GLY A 10 -18.77 -19.73 0.23
N GLY A 11 -18.84 -20.65 1.20
CA GLY A 11 -17.72 -21.24 1.96
C GLY A 11 -16.35 -21.21 1.27
N LEU A 12 -15.44 -20.43 1.84
CA LEU A 12 -14.07 -20.26 1.36
C LEU A 12 -13.34 -21.62 1.34
N PRO A 13 -12.92 -22.15 0.17
CA PRO A 13 -12.02 -23.29 0.11
C PRO A 13 -10.62 -22.81 0.53
N ARG A 14 -10.09 -23.30 1.67
CA ARG A 14 -8.71 -23.15 2.18
C ARG A 14 -7.98 -21.86 1.72
N THR A 15 -8.54 -20.69 1.98
CA THR A 15 -7.85 -19.42 1.78
C THR A 15 -6.94 -19.14 2.98
N THR A 16 -5.72 -18.64 2.75
CA THR A 16 -4.79 -18.07 3.76
C THR A 16 -5.32 -16.78 4.40
N GLU A 17 -6.59 -16.47 4.19
CA GLU A 17 -7.22 -15.19 4.47
C GLU A 17 -7.93 -15.19 5.83
N TYR A 18 -7.97 -14.02 6.47
CA TYR A 18 -8.61 -13.81 7.77
C TYR A 18 -9.78 -12.85 7.63
N LEU A 19 -10.99 -13.25 8.06
CA LEU A 19 -12.17 -12.38 8.19
C LEU A 19 -12.01 -11.40 9.37
N SER A 20 -10.95 -10.60 9.32
CA SER A 20 -10.53 -9.61 10.30
C SER A 20 -9.56 -8.63 9.64
N PRO A 21 -9.21 -7.51 10.31
CA PRO A 21 -8.17 -6.61 9.83
C PRO A 21 -6.75 -7.22 9.79
N ARG A 22 -6.55 -8.48 10.20
CA ARG A 22 -5.25 -9.15 10.15
C ARG A 22 -4.76 -9.26 8.70
N ASP A 23 -3.52 -8.85 8.49
CA ASP A 23 -2.83 -8.95 7.22
C ASP A 23 -2.37 -10.39 6.97
N ALA A 24 -2.85 -11.00 5.87
CA ALA A 24 -2.43 -12.32 5.40
C ALA A 24 -1.33 -12.26 4.33
N ASN A 25 -1.11 -11.08 3.72
CA ASN A 25 -0.26 -10.90 2.55
C ASN A 25 1.09 -10.27 2.93
N GLY A 26 1.10 -9.30 3.84
CA GLY A 26 2.29 -8.56 4.29
C GLY A 26 2.41 -7.16 3.68
N HIS A 27 1.78 -6.88 2.54
CA HIS A 27 1.83 -5.56 1.89
C HIS A 27 1.32 -4.43 2.80
N GLY A 28 0.23 -4.67 3.54
CA GLY A 28 -0.33 -3.69 4.49
C GLY A 28 0.62 -3.44 5.66
N THR A 29 1.21 -4.50 6.22
CA THR A 29 2.19 -4.40 7.31
C THR A 29 3.45 -3.64 6.89
N HIS A 30 3.96 -3.90 5.67
CA HIS A 30 5.13 -3.22 5.12
C HIS A 30 4.87 -1.72 4.90
N THR A 31 3.75 -1.36 4.30
CA THR A 31 3.39 0.05 4.04
C THR A 31 3.11 0.82 5.33
N ALA A 32 2.34 0.23 6.26
CA ALA A 32 2.04 0.85 7.56
C ALA A 32 3.31 1.09 8.41
N SER A 33 4.23 0.11 8.45
CA SER A 33 5.51 0.27 9.18
C SER A 33 6.44 1.29 8.51
N THR A 34 6.39 1.44 7.19
CA THR A 34 7.14 2.50 6.48
C THR A 34 6.59 3.89 6.82
N ALA A 35 5.27 4.04 6.96
CA ALA A 35 4.65 5.32 7.30
C ALA A 35 4.86 5.70 8.78
N ALA A 36 4.55 4.78 9.70
CA ALA A 36 4.44 5.08 11.13
C ALA A 36 5.06 4.00 12.05
N GLY A 37 5.91 3.12 11.52
CA GLY A 37 6.56 2.07 12.31
C GLY A 37 7.35 2.64 13.49
N SER A 38 7.19 2.02 14.65
CA SER A 38 8.00 2.29 15.84
C SER A 38 9.46 1.91 15.62
N PHE A 39 10.33 2.37 16.52
CA PHE A 39 11.76 2.07 16.50
C PHE A 39 12.02 0.58 16.79
N VAL A 40 12.56 -0.15 15.81
CA VAL A 40 12.95 -1.56 15.95
C VAL A 40 14.45 -1.71 15.72
N ARG A 41 15.20 -1.99 16.79
CA ARG A 41 16.66 -2.21 16.73
C ARG A 41 16.96 -3.58 16.12
N HIS A 42 18.10 -3.67 15.43
CA HIS A 42 18.59 -4.89 14.78
C HIS A 42 17.64 -5.49 13.73
N ALA A 43 16.79 -4.66 13.11
CA ALA A 43 15.95 -5.07 12.01
C ALA A 43 16.82 -5.46 10.80
N ASN A 44 16.56 -6.63 10.22
CA ASN A 44 17.28 -7.17 9.07
C ASN A 44 16.43 -8.23 8.35
N PHE A 45 16.77 -8.53 7.10
CA PHE A 45 16.25 -9.69 6.37
C PHE A 45 17.40 -10.65 6.08
N SER A 46 17.50 -11.73 6.87
CA SER A 46 18.60 -12.71 6.79
C SER A 46 19.98 -12.06 6.81
N GLY A 47 20.17 -11.04 7.66
CA GLY A 47 21.40 -10.24 7.78
C GLY A 47 21.47 -9.02 6.85
N LEU A 48 20.66 -8.95 5.78
CA LEU A 48 20.64 -7.81 4.87
C LEU A 48 19.94 -6.60 5.52
N GLY A 49 20.51 -5.42 5.30
CA GLY A 49 19.91 -4.16 5.74
C GLY A 49 19.88 -3.96 7.25
N LEU A 50 20.78 -4.62 8.00
CA LEU A 50 20.87 -4.53 9.45
C LEU A 50 20.90 -3.07 9.93
N GLY A 51 19.96 -2.72 10.81
CA GLY A 51 19.93 -1.39 11.40
C GLY A 51 18.74 -1.14 12.32
N LEU A 52 18.41 0.14 12.48
CA LEU A 52 17.23 0.61 13.18
C LEU A 52 16.11 0.89 12.16
N ALA A 53 15.08 0.06 12.12
CA ALA A 53 13.89 0.33 11.32
C ALA A 53 12.96 1.31 12.06
N ARG A 54 12.39 2.27 11.32
CA ARG A 54 11.34 3.19 11.79
C ARG A 54 10.56 3.74 10.59
N GLY A 55 9.32 4.18 10.85
CA GLY A 55 8.53 4.89 9.84
C GLY A 55 8.89 6.37 9.72
N GLY A 56 8.28 7.06 8.75
CA GLY A 56 8.38 8.52 8.60
C GLY A 56 7.94 9.28 9.87
N ALA A 57 6.85 8.85 10.50
CA ALA A 57 6.29 9.41 11.73
C ALA A 57 6.11 8.35 12.84
N PRO A 58 7.17 7.93 13.55
CA PRO A 58 7.11 6.78 14.49
C PRO A 58 6.20 6.95 15.71
N ARG A 59 5.68 8.16 15.95
CA ARG A 59 4.80 8.49 17.07
C ARG A 59 3.36 8.75 16.65
N SER A 60 3.04 8.65 15.35
CA SER A 60 1.65 8.78 14.91
C SER A 60 0.86 7.51 15.25
N HIS A 61 -0.45 7.67 15.31
CA HIS A 61 -1.36 6.54 15.52
C HIS A 61 -1.70 5.90 14.17
N LEU A 62 -1.85 4.57 14.15
CA LEU A 62 -2.29 3.83 12.98
C LEU A 62 -3.75 3.41 13.14
N ALA A 63 -4.58 3.74 12.15
CA ALA A 63 -5.91 3.17 11.96
C ALA A 63 -5.89 2.31 10.69
N ILE A 64 -6.21 1.03 10.82
CA ILE A 64 -6.09 0.05 9.73
C ILE A 64 -7.46 -0.27 9.15
N TYR A 65 -7.62 -0.02 7.86
CA TYR A 65 -8.82 -0.33 7.07
C TYR A 65 -8.44 -1.31 5.97
N LYS A 66 -8.60 -2.60 6.25
CA LYS A 66 -8.35 -3.65 5.25
C LYS A 66 -9.45 -3.65 4.21
N ALA A 67 -9.07 -3.45 2.95
CA ALA A 67 -9.97 -3.44 1.79
C ALA A 67 -9.45 -4.30 0.63
N CYS A 68 -8.33 -4.98 0.83
CA CYS A 68 -7.74 -5.89 -0.13
C CYS A 68 -7.65 -7.28 0.50
N TRP A 69 -7.96 -8.29 -0.31
CA TRP A 69 -8.09 -9.69 0.09
C TRP A 69 -7.32 -10.57 -0.87
N ASP A 70 -6.88 -11.74 -0.42
CA ASP A 70 -6.20 -12.76 -1.21
C ASP A 70 -6.94 -13.03 -2.54
N PRO A 71 -6.24 -13.03 -3.69
CA PRO A 71 -4.79 -12.96 -3.91
C PRO A 71 -4.19 -11.55 -4.05
N GLY A 72 -4.76 -10.54 -3.40
CA GLY A 72 -4.33 -9.13 -3.48
C GLY A 72 -5.32 -8.22 -4.23
N THR A 73 -6.56 -8.67 -4.39
CA THR A 73 -7.64 -7.91 -5.04
C THR A 73 -8.28 -6.97 -4.04
N CYS A 74 -8.53 -5.72 -4.44
CA CYS A 74 -9.26 -4.75 -3.64
C CYS A 74 -10.59 -4.44 -4.33
N ASP A 75 -11.71 -4.85 -3.73
CA ASP A 75 -13.02 -4.63 -4.31
C ASP A 75 -13.44 -3.15 -4.21
N ALA A 76 -14.17 -2.68 -5.22
CA ALA A 76 -14.70 -1.31 -5.27
C ALA A 76 -15.52 -0.95 -4.02
N ALA A 77 -16.40 -1.86 -3.57
CA ALA A 77 -17.27 -1.63 -2.43
C ALA A 77 -16.46 -1.55 -1.13
N ASP A 78 -15.48 -2.45 -0.94
CA ASP A 78 -14.63 -2.47 0.25
C ASP A 78 -13.73 -1.22 0.31
N MET A 79 -13.21 -0.78 -0.82
CA MET A 79 -12.42 0.45 -0.91
C MET A 79 -13.26 1.69 -0.54
N LEU A 80 -14.47 1.83 -1.09
CA LEU A 80 -15.37 2.93 -0.71
C LEU A 80 -15.76 2.86 0.77
N ALA A 81 -16.05 1.67 1.29
CA ALA A 81 -16.36 1.48 2.70
C ALA A 81 -15.18 1.84 3.62
N ALA A 82 -13.95 1.55 3.20
CA ALA A 82 -12.75 1.95 3.92
C ALA A 82 -12.57 3.48 3.95
N PHE A 83 -12.75 4.17 2.82
CA PHE A 83 -12.73 5.63 2.79
C PHE A 83 -13.82 6.24 3.66
N ASP A 84 -15.07 5.79 3.53
CA ASP A 84 -16.19 6.30 4.34
C ASP A 84 -15.94 6.12 5.84
N THR A 85 -15.45 4.93 6.23
CA THR A 85 -15.10 4.63 7.62
C THR A 85 -13.95 5.51 8.11
N ALA A 86 -12.88 5.67 7.32
CA ALA A 86 -11.73 6.50 7.67
C ALA A 86 -12.10 7.98 7.84
N ILE A 87 -12.95 8.51 6.94
CA ILE A 87 -13.46 9.88 7.01
C ILE A 87 -14.30 10.06 8.27
N ARG A 88 -15.23 9.13 8.54
CA ARG A 88 -16.09 9.18 9.73
C ARG A 88 -15.29 9.09 11.02
N ASP A 89 -14.27 8.24 11.05
CA ASP A 89 -13.41 8.04 12.22
C ASP A 89 -12.42 9.22 12.41
N GLY A 90 -12.37 10.17 11.47
CA GLY A 90 -11.65 11.45 11.61
C GLY A 90 -10.14 11.34 11.50
N VAL A 91 -9.62 10.49 10.60
CA VAL A 91 -8.18 10.37 10.37
C VAL A 91 -7.59 11.65 9.77
N ASP A 92 -6.34 11.97 10.07
CA ASP A 92 -5.68 13.16 9.53
C ASP A 92 -5.15 12.96 8.10
N ILE A 93 -4.65 11.75 7.81
CA ILE A 93 -4.02 11.39 6.53
C ILE A 93 -4.43 9.96 6.17
N ILE A 94 -4.74 9.73 4.88
CA ILE A 94 -4.93 8.39 4.31
C ILE A 94 -3.75 8.06 3.40
N SER A 95 -3.07 6.96 3.67
CA SER A 95 -2.03 6.39 2.81
C SER A 95 -2.57 5.15 2.11
N ALA A 96 -2.75 5.20 0.80
CA ALA A 96 -3.34 4.14 0.00
C ALA A 96 -2.37 3.67 -1.11
N SER A 97 -1.62 2.62 -0.84
CA SER A 97 -0.71 1.99 -1.81
C SER A 97 -1.44 0.98 -2.70
N VAL A 98 -2.53 1.42 -3.34
CA VAL A 98 -3.35 0.61 -4.25
C VAL A 98 -3.71 1.45 -5.47
N GLY A 99 -4.03 0.79 -6.59
CA GLY A 99 -4.38 1.49 -7.82
C GLY A 99 -4.70 0.51 -8.94
N ILE A 100 -5.15 1.03 -10.07
CA ILE A 100 -5.44 0.24 -11.26
C ILE A 100 -4.13 0.13 -12.04
N ASN A 101 -3.60 -1.09 -12.14
CA ASN A 101 -2.28 -1.34 -12.73
C ASN A 101 -2.25 -1.15 -14.25
N GLU A 102 -3.37 -1.33 -14.96
CA GLU A 102 -3.38 -1.26 -16.43
C GLU A 102 -4.14 -0.04 -16.96
N PRO A 103 -3.51 0.79 -17.83
CA PRO A 103 -4.21 1.83 -18.55
C PRO A 103 -5.08 1.28 -19.70
N PRO A 104 -6.07 2.06 -20.20
CA PRO A 104 -6.37 3.44 -19.82
C PRO A 104 -6.96 3.56 -18.42
N GLN A 105 -6.57 4.61 -17.69
CA GLN A 105 -7.17 4.89 -16.39
C GLN A 105 -8.62 5.35 -16.59
N PRO A 106 -9.58 4.85 -15.79
CA PRO A 106 -10.96 5.30 -15.87
C PRO A 106 -11.07 6.78 -15.51
N ARG A 107 -12.18 7.41 -15.91
CA ARG A 107 -12.47 8.79 -15.52
C ARG A 107 -12.54 8.91 -14.00
N TYR A 108 -12.27 10.10 -13.46
CA TYR A 108 -12.26 10.30 -12.00
C TYR A 108 -13.59 9.91 -11.33
N LEU A 109 -14.72 10.07 -12.01
CA LEU A 109 -16.06 9.70 -11.52
C LEU A 109 -16.37 8.20 -11.62
N GLU A 110 -15.50 7.42 -12.28
CA GLU A 110 -15.59 5.97 -12.43
C GLU A 110 -14.48 5.26 -11.63
N ASN A 111 -13.56 6.02 -11.05
CA ASN A 111 -12.43 5.53 -10.28
C ASN A 111 -12.73 5.62 -8.78
N VAL A 112 -12.91 4.48 -8.13
CA VAL A 112 -13.24 4.39 -6.70
C VAL A 112 -12.23 5.10 -5.80
N LEU A 113 -10.92 5.01 -6.09
CA LEU A 113 -9.87 5.70 -5.35
C LEU A 113 -10.02 7.22 -5.48
N SER A 114 -10.34 7.69 -6.69
CA SER A 114 -10.55 9.13 -6.96
C SER A 114 -11.79 9.64 -6.23
N ILE A 115 -12.90 8.90 -6.26
CA ILE A 115 -14.15 9.26 -5.58
C ILE A 115 -13.93 9.30 -4.05
N GLY A 116 -13.38 8.22 -3.48
CA GLY A 116 -13.12 8.15 -2.03
C GLY A 116 -12.16 9.25 -1.57
N ALA A 117 -11.09 9.49 -2.35
CA ALA A 117 -10.14 10.56 -2.04
C ALA A 117 -10.75 11.95 -2.16
N PHE A 118 -11.65 12.18 -3.13
CA PHE A 118 -12.33 13.48 -3.26
C PHE A 118 -13.13 13.81 -2.00
N HIS A 119 -13.90 12.84 -1.48
CA HIS A 119 -14.66 13.02 -0.25
C HIS A 119 -13.77 13.22 0.98
N ALA A 120 -12.62 12.54 1.06
CA ALA A 120 -11.65 12.73 2.13
C ALA A 120 -11.05 14.14 2.10
N VAL A 121 -10.56 14.59 0.94
CA VAL A 121 -9.95 15.91 0.77
C VAL A 121 -10.96 17.02 1.00
N ALA A 122 -12.22 16.85 0.58
CA ALA A 122 -13.31 17.78 0.88
C ALA A 122 -13.60 17.93 2.39
N ARG A 123 -13.13 16.99 3.23
CA ARG A 123 -13.21 17.03 4.69
C ARG A 123 -11.88 17.45 5.34
N GLY A 124 -10.89 17.88 4.57
CA GLY A 124 -9.57 18.30 5.06
C GLY A 124 -8.61 17.13 5.33
N ILE A 125 -8.93 15.92 4.88
CA ILE A 125 -8.08 14.73 5.05
C ILE A 125 -7.18 14.58 3.82
N THR A 126 -5.86 14.59 4.03
CA THR A 126 -4.90 14.45 2.91
C THR A 126 -4.82 12.99 2.46
N VAL A 127 -4.79 12.75 1.14
CA VAL A 127 -4.69 11.41 0.57
C VAL A 127 -3.41 11.25 -0.25
N VAL A 128 -2.62 10.22 0.06
CA VAL A 128 -1.38 9.88 -0.62
C VAL A 128 -1.53 8.52 -1.28
N CYS A 129 -1.26 8.45 -2.58
CA CYS A 129 -1.35 7.22 -3.36
C CYS A 129 -0.08 6.96 -4.18
N SER A 130 0.18 5.70 -4.53
CA SER A 130 1.27 5.34 -5.45
C SER A 130 0.91 5.69 -6.91
N GLY A 131 1.93 6.02 -7.71
CA GLY A 131 1.80 6.26 -9.16
C GLY A 131 1.69 4.99 -10.01
N GLY A 132 1.74 3.81 -9.38
CA GLY A 132 1.69 2.50 -10.05
C GLY A 132 3.06 2.00 -10.54
N ASN A 133 3.09 0.73 -10.95
CA ASN A 133 4.30 0.00 -11.33
C ASN A 133 4.36 -0.37 -12.82
N ALA A 134 3.49 0.20 -13.65
CA ALA A 134 3.33 -0.18 -15.06
C ALA A 134 4.26 0.58 -16.04
N GLY A 135 5.27 1.29 -15.52
CA GLY A 135 6.30 1.93 -16.33
C GLY A 135 7.12 0.91 -17.17
N PRO A 136 8.07 1.38 -17.99
CA PRO A 136 8.60 2.75 -18.07
C PRO A 136 7.97 3.61 -19.18
N PHE A 137 6.99 3.09 -19.92
CA PHE A 137 6.39 3.81 -21.05
C PHE A 137 5.58 5.04 -20.59
N PRO A 138 5.43 6.08 -21.44
CA PRO A 138 4.56 7.22 -21.14
C PRO A 138 3.11 6.81 -20.85
N GLN A 139 2.38 7.66 -20.12
CA GLN A 139 0.94 7.49 -19.81
C GLN A 139 0.60 6.23 -19.01
N LYS A 140 1.53 5.76 -18.17
CA LYS A 140 1.36 4.60 -17.29
C LYS A 140 1.03 4.93 -15.82
N VAL A 141 0.99 6.21 -15.46
CA VAL A 141 0.69 6.66 -14.09
C VAL A 141 -0.78 6.36 -13.73
N THR A 142 -1.01 5.80 -12.55
CA THR A 142 -2.34 5.68 -11.93
C THR A 142 -2.51 6.68 -10.78
N ASN A 143 -3.72 6.79 -10.23
CA ASN A 143 -4.06 7.68 -9.12
C ASN A 143 -3.72 9.17 -9.38
N GLY A 144 -3.80 9.60 -10.64
CA GLY A 144 -3.46 10.98 -11.06
C GLY A 144 -4.57 12.01 -10.85
N ALA A 145 -5.51 11.77 -9.92
CA ALA A 145 -6.56 12.72 -9.63
C ALA A 145 -5.95 13.99 -8.99
N PRO A 146 -6.36 15.21 -9.39
CA PRO A 146 -5.69 16.45 -8.96
C PRO A 146 -5.69 16.71 -7.44
N TRP A 147 -6.60 16.08 -6.70
CA TRP A 147 -6.71 16.19 -5.24
C TRP A 147 -5.87 15.16 -4.47
N VAL A 148 -5.18 14.25 -5.15
CA VAL A 148 -4.36 13.19 -4.55
C VAL A 148 -2.87 13.52 -4.69
N ILE A 149 -2.09 13.24 -3.66
CA ILE A 149 -0.62 13.25 -3.76
C ILE A 149 -0.19 11.92 -4.38
N THR A 150 0.14 11.92 -5.68
CA THR A 150 0.63 10.75 -6.41
C THR A 150 2.14 10.63 -6.30
N VAL A 151 2.64 9.51 -5.75
CA VAL A 151 4.06 9.30 -5.43
C VAL A 151 4.70 8.29 -6.39
N ALA A 152 5.79 8.70 -7.05
CA ALA A 152 6.65 7.84 -7.87
C ALA A 152 7.69 7.08 -7.02
N ALA A 153 8.34 6.07 -7.59
CA ALA A 153 9.42 5.32 -6.95
C ALA A 153 10.78 5.66 -7.57
N SER A 154 11.81 5.75 -6.73
CA SER A 154 13.21 5.91 -7.12
C SER A 154 14.10 4.98 -6.30
N THR A 155 15.34 4.81 -6.74
CA THR A 155 16.36 4.11 -5.97
C THR A 155 16.94 4.99 -4.85
N ILE A 156 17.64 4.36 -3.91
CA ILE A 156 18.47 5.00 -2.89
C ILE A 156 19.95 4.67 -3.15
N ASP A 157 20.85 5.27 -2.36
CA ASP A 157 22.30 5.02 -2.43
C ASP A 157 22.71 3.59 -2.02
N ARG A 158 21.94 2.94 -1.15
CA ARG A 158 22.16 1.56 -0.72
C ARG A 158 21.73 0.54 -1.79
N ALA A 159 22.66 -0.36 -2.12
CA ALA A 159 22.43 -1.53 -2.99
C ALA A 159 22.74 -2.84 -2.26
N PHE A 160 22.18 -3.95 -2.76
CA PHE A 160 22.45 -5.31 -2.27
C PHE A 160 22.96 -6.19 -3.44
N PRO A 161 24.22 -6.02 -3.88
CA PRO A 161 24.77 -6.84 -4.94
C PRO A 161 25.03 -8.26 -4.43
N THR A 162 24.82 -9.25 -5.31
CA THR A 162 25.13 -10.65 -5.03
C THR A 162 26.36 -11.03 -5.84
N ALA A 163 27.51 -11.16 -5.18
CA ALA A 163 28.75 -11.54 -5.85
C ALA A 163 28.66 -12.97 -6.38
N VAL A 164 29.00 -13.18 -7.66
CA VAL A 164 29.01 -14.49 -8.33
C VAL A 164 30.43 -14.83 -8.74
N THR A 165 31.00 -15.88 -8.14
CA THR A 165 32.31 -16.42 -8.52
C THR A 165 32.14 -17.56 -9.52
N LEU A 166 32.72 -17.40 -10.71
CA LEU A 166 32.69 -18.36 -11.81
C LEU A 166 33.77 -19.45 -11.62
N GLY A 167 33.65 -20.57 -12.34
CA GLY A 167 34.62 -21.68 -12.29
C GLY A 167 36.04 -21.34 -12.78
N ASN A 168 36.22 -20.19 -13.44
CA ASN A 168 37.53 -19.63 -13.80
C ASN A 168 38.08 -18.66 -12.75
N ASN A 169 37.56 -18.69 -11.52
CA ASN A 169 37.92 -17.83 -10.39
C ASN A 169 37.69 -16.32 -10.60
N ARG A 170 36.94 -15.91 -11.63
CA ARG A 170 36.50 -14.53 -11.79
C ARG A 170 35.24 -14.29 -10.97
N THR A 171 35.21 -13.22 -10.19
CA THR A 171 34.03 -12.79 -9.42
C THR A 171 33.40 -11.59 -10.09
N LEU A 172 32.09 -11.66 -10.33
CA LEU A 172 31.24 -10.57 -10.80
C LEU A 172 30.45 -10.01 -9.62
N ILE A 173 30.29 -8.69 -9.56
CA ILE A 173 29.49 -7.97 -8.56
C ILE A 173 28.40 -7.21 -9.29
#